data_AF-A0A7S2ER81-F1
#
_entry.id   AF-A0A7S2ER81-F1
#
_cell.length_a   1.000
_cell.length_b   1.000
_cell.length_c   1.000
_cell.angle_alpha   90.00
_cell.angle_beta   90.00
_cell.angle_gamma   90.00
#
_symmetry.space_group_name_H-M   'P 1'
#
loop_
_entity.id
_entity.type
_entity.pdbx_description
1 polymer ?
#
loop_
_entity_poly.entity_id
_entity_poly.type
_entity_poly.pdbx_seq_one_letter_code
_entity_poly.pdbx_strand_id
1 'polypeptide(L)'
;MASASSGAASSGDSSSSSASRYLYGLVWFGAYLYGAIAFVSTAYQIRLQAIEEYGPVIHEFDPYFNYRATEYLYEHGAEKFFKWFDYMVWYPLGRPVGTTIYPGMQFTAVWIKNHIFGDRMSLNDVCCYMPAWFGAIASFLIGCVAYECSLPQNTGASVASVLNDALKGRYTEYKPQKGSGGTIMGLSSPALECGVFALGIMAVVPAHLMRSVGGGYDNESVAISAMSLTFLLWIRSLRTSDPLSWIWGAAAGVAYFYMVAAWGGYVFVLNLVGVHAAVLVLLGRFSTKVYASYSLFYAV
;
A
#
# COMPACT_ATOMS: atom_id res chain seq x y z
N MET A 1 13.79 -72.71 28.28
CA MET A 1 14.22 -71.85 29.40
C MET A 1 14.72 -70.54 28.83
N ALA A 2 14.01 -69.45 29.15
CA ALA A 2 14.36 -68.01 29.00
C ALA A 2 14.69 -67.47 27.60
N SER A 3 14.38 -66.23 27.20
CA SER A 3 13.41 -65.20 27.59
C SER A 3 13.59 -64.03 26.62
N ALA A 4 12.48 -63.54 26.06
CA ALA A 4 12.09 -62.16 25.72
C ALA A 4 13.12 -61.00 25.70
N SER A 5 13.05 -60.14 24.66
CA SER A 5 12.85 -58.66 24.69
C SER A 5 13.31 -58.03 23.35
N SER A 6 12.39 -57.66 22.45
CA SER A 6 11.70 -56.36 22.33
C SER A 6 12.56 -55.24 21.71
N GLY A 7 12.49 -55.10 20.39
CA GLY A 7 12.82 -53.86 19.67
C GLY A 7 11.53 -53.24 19.13
N ALA A 8 10.74 -52.63 20.00
CA ALA A 8 9.55 -51.88 19.62
C ALA A 8 9.99 -50.56 18.94
N ALA A 9 9.56 -50.37 17.70
CA ALA A 9 9.72 -49.12 16.96
C ALA A 9 9.05 -47.98 17.71
N SER A 10 9.82 -46.95 18.05
CA SER A 10 9.36 -45.70 18.65
C SER A 10 8.57 -44.88 17.62
N SER A 11 7.26 -45.09 17.55
CA SER A 11 6.32 -44.31 16.73
C SER A 11 5.77 -43.06 17.44
N GLY A 12 6.51 -42.50 18.40
CA GLY A 12 6.04 -41.43 19.31
C GLY A 12 6.54 -40.00 19.05
N ASP A 13 7.57 -39.78 18.24
CA ASP A 13 8.26 -38.47 18.14
C ASP A 13 7.78 -37.52 17.03
N SER A 14 6.92 -37.97 16.13
CA SER A 14 6.48 -37.16 14.99
C SER A 14 5.47 -36.06 15.36
N SER A 15 4.63 -36.29 16.39
CA SER A 15 3.60 -35.34 16.82
C SER A 15 4.14 -34.20 17.69
N SER A 16 5.07 -34.51 18.61
CA SER A 16 5.71 -33.53 19.50
C SER A 16 6.58 -32.52 18.71
N SER A 17 7.35 -33.00 17.72
CA SER A 17 8.13 -32.11 16.84
C SER A 17 7.24 -31.24 15.94
N SER A 18 6.05 -31.72 15.57
CA SER A 18 5.09 -30.95 14.79
C SER A 18 4.49 -29.82 15.62
N ALA A 19 4.01 -30.10 16.83
CA ALA A 19 3.45 -29.09 17.74
C ALA A 19 4.47 -27.99 18.08
N SER A 20 5.72 -28.36 18.36
CA SER A 20 6.81 -27.41 18.59
C SER A 20 7.04 -26.50 17.38
N ARG A 21 7.07 -27.04 16.15
CA ARG A 21 7.21 -26.25 14.91
C ARG A 21 6.04 -25.29 14.68
N TYR A 22 4.80 -25.70 15.00
CA TYR A 22 3.63 -24.81 14.92
C TYR A 22 3.72 -23.65 15.93
N LEU A 23 4.15 -23.92 17.17
CA LEU A 23 4.34 -22.90 18.19
C LEU A 23 5.43 -21.89 17.78
N TYR A 24 6.55 -22.37 17.26
CA TYR A 24 7.58 -21.48 16.69
C TYR A 24 7.01 -20.64 15.53
N GLY A 25 6.23 -21.22 14.63
CA GLY A 25 5.57 -20.48 13.54
C GLY A 25 4.64 -19.37 14.04
N LEU A 26 3.84 -19.63 15.08
CA LEU A 26 2.96 -18.63 15.69
C LEU A 26 3.73 -17.50 16.37
N VAL A 27 4.83 -17.81 17.07
CA VAL A 27 5.67 -16.80 17.72
C VAL A 27 6.29 -15.86 16.68
N TRP A 28 6.86 -16.41 15.61
CA TRP A 28 7.45 -15.60 14.54
C TRP A 28 6.41 -14.79 13.78
N PHE A 29 5.23 -15.36 13.50
CA PHE A 29 4.13 -14.60 12.92
C PHE A 29 3.72 -13.42 13.82
N GLY A 30 3.59 -13.66 15.12
CA GLY A 30 3.33 -12.62 16.11
C GLY A 30 4.41 -11.54 16.13
N ALA A 31 5.69 -11.93 16.06
CA ALA A 31 6.81 -10.99 16.03
C ALA A 31 6.78 -10.10 14.78
N TYR A 32 6.50 -10.66 13.60
CA TYR A 32 6.41 -9.87 12.37
C TYR A 32 5.17 -8.98 12.33
N LEU A 33 4.02 -9.46 12.80
CA LEU A 33 2.81 -8.64 12.92
C LEU A 33 3.04 -7.47 13.88
N TYR A 34 3.67 -7.74 15.02
CA TYR A 34 4.06 -6.70 15.97
C TYR A 34 5.03 -5.71 15.33
N GLY A 35 6.06 -6.18 14.62
CA GLY A 35 7.01 -5.33 13.90
C GLY A 35 6.33 -4.42 12.87
N ALA A 36 5.40 -4.97 12.07
CA ALA A 36 4.65 -4.19 11.08
C ALA A 36 3.78 -3.10 11.75
N ILE A 37 3.06 -3.44 12.83
CA ILE A 37 2.25 -2.49 13.59
C ILE A 37 3.14 -1.41 14.22
N ALA A 38 4.26 -1.79 14.82
CA ALA A 38 5.22 -0.88 15.41
C ALA A 38 5.76 0.11 14.37
N PHE A 39 6.17 -0.36 13.20
CA PHE A 39 6.68 0.52 12.14
C PHE A 39 5.61 1.45 11.56
N VAL A 40 4.37 0.99 11.38
CA VAL A 40 3.27 1.88 10.96
C VAL A 40 2.97 2.93 12.03
N SER A 41 2.97 2.54 13.31
CA SER A 41 2.82 3.46 14.43
C SER A 41 3.95 4.51 14.45
N THR A 42 5.20 4.07 14.27
CA THR A 42 6.35 4.98 14.19
C THR A 42 6.26 5.90 12.96
N ALA A 43 5.82 5.39 11.81
CA ALA A 43 5.61 6.19 10.61
C ALA A 43 4.60 7.32 10.85
N TYR A 44 3.53 7.05 11.60
CA TYR A 44 2.54 8.04 11.98
C TYR A 44 3.08 9.04 13.01
N GLN A 45 3.70 8.55 14.09
CA GLN A 45 4.22 9.40 15.18
C GLN A 45 5.27 10.41 14.69
N ILE A 46 6.23 9.98 13.85
CA ILE A 46 7.26 10.90 13.33
C ILE A 46 6.64 12.03 12.51
N ARG A 47 5.56 11.74 11.76
CA ARG A 47 4.86 12.74 10.94
C ARG A 47 4.02 13.71 11.75
N LEU A 48 3.64 13.35 12.98
CA LEU A 48 2.85 14.20 13.88
C LEU A 48 3.67 15.24 14.65
N GLN A 49 5.01 15.13 14.67
CA GLN A 49 5.87 15.97 15.50
C GLN A 49 5.57 17.48 15.35
N ALA A 50 5.39 17.96 14.11
CA ALA A 50 5.08 19.37 13.86
C ALA A 50 3.73 19.81 14.48
N ILE A 51 2.71 18.95 14.40
CA ILE A 51 1.38 19.23 14.96
C ILE A 51 1.41 19.20 16.49
N GLU A 52 2.17 18.28 17.09
CA GLU A 52 2.29 18.19 18.56
C GLU A 52 3.03 19.38 19.16
N GLU A 53 4.03 19.91 18.44
CA GLU A 53 4.87 21.01 18.91
C GLU A 53 4.23 22.40 18.67
N TYR A 54 3.62 22.60 17.50
CA TYR A 54 3.13 23.92 17.06
C TYR A 54 1.60 24.01 16.94
N GLY A 55 0.88 22.90 17.07
CA GLY A 55 -0.56 22.81 16.87
C GLY A 55 -0.96 22.48 15.43
N PRO A 56 -2.27 22.22 15.17
CA PRO A 56 -2.77 21.91 13.85
C PRO A 56 -2.82 23.18 13.00
N VAL A 57 -1.71 23.51 12.35
CA VAL A 57 -1.58 24.65 11.45
C VAL A 57 -1.05 24.14 10.12
N ILE A 58 -1.60 24.67 9.02
CA ILE A 58 -1.08 24.41 7.69
C ILE A 58 0.23 25.17 7.53
N HIS A 59 1.28 24.47 7.13
CA HIS A 59 2.61 25.03 6.96
C HIS A 59 2.93 25.17 5.46
N GLU A 60 4.01 25.90 5.17
CA GLU A 60 4.43 26.24 3.80
C GLU A 60 3.46 27.19 3.06
N PHE A 61 3.73 27.47 1.79
CA PHE A 61 2.97 28.44 1.00
C PHE A 61 1.95 27.77 0.07
N ASP A 62 2.33 26.67 -0.57
CA ASP A 62 1.51 25.96 -1.56
C ASP A 62 0.22 25.35 -0.96
N PRO A 63 0.25 24.73 0.23
CA PRO A 63 -0.92 24.09 0.84
C PRO A 63 -2.11 25.03 1.14
N TYR A 64 -1.87 26.34 1.29
CA TYR A 64 -2.96 27.30 1.54
C TYR A 64 -3.94 27.39 0.36
N PHE A 65 -3.45 27.26 -0.88
CA PHE A 65 -4.33 27.20 -2.05
C PHE A 65 -5.17 25.92 -2.03
N ASN A 66 -4.55 24.78 -1.71
CA ASN A 66 -5.24 23.50 -1.61
C ASN A 66 -6.33 23.55 -0.53
N TYR A 67 -6.03 24.11 0.64
CA TYR A 67 -7.00 24.27 1.73
C TYR A 67 -8.19 25.14 1.33
N ARG A 68 -7.94 26.30 0.69
CA ARG A 68 -9.01 27.18 0.20
C ARG A 68 -9.88 26.49 -0.85
N ALA A 69 -9.28 25.67 -1.72
CA ALA A 69 -10.04 24.87 -2.68
C ALA A 69 -10.90 23.80 -1.98
N THR A 70 -10.39 23.17 -0.93
CA THR A 70 -11.15 22.21 -0.10
C THR A 70 -12.31 22.88 0.64
N GLU A 71 -12.09 24.07 1.20
CA GLU A 71 -13.13 24.87 1.86
C GLU A 71 -14.23 25.26 0.87
N TYR A 72 -13.86 25.74 -0.31
CA TYR A 72 -14.82 26.04 -1.37
C TYR A 72 -15.63 24.80 -1.79
N LEU A 73 -14.96 23.64 -1.95
CA LEU A 73 -15.62 22.37 -2.28
C LEU A 73 -16.60 21.93 -1.19
N TYR A 74 -16.23 22.08 0.08
CA TYR A 74 -17.06 21.72 1.23
C TYR A 74 -18.33 22.56 1.31
N GLU A 75 -18.22 23.88 1.10
CA GLU A 75 -19.35 24.81 1.23
C GLU A 75 -20.28 24.82 0.01
N HIS A 76 -19.73 24.70 -1.20
CA HIS A 76 -20.47 24.92 -2.44
C HIS A 76 -20.81 23.62 -3.19
N GLY A 77 -20.15 22.52 -2.85
CA GLY A 77 -20.33 21.21 -3.47
C GLY A 77 -19.60 21.05 -4.81
N ALA A 78 -19.59 19.80 -5.31
CA ALA A 78 -18.79 19.40 -6.47
C ALA A 78 -19.17 20.11 -7.78
N GLU A 79 -20.47 20.34 -8.04
CA GLU A 79 -20.90 20.94 -9.30
C GLU A 79 -20.41 22.38 -9.45
N LYS A 80 -20.47 23.15 -8.36
CA LYS A 80 -19.98 24.53 -8.33
C LYS A 80 -18.45 24.57 -8.33
N PHE A 81 -17.78 23.61 -7.69
CA PHE A 81 -16.33 23.49 -7.71
C PHE A 81 -15.76 23.34 -9.13
N PHE A 82 -16.34 22.48 -9.98
CA PHE A 82 -15.88 22.33 -11.37
C PHE A 82 -16.13 23.56 -12.25
N LYS A 83 -17.11 24.41 -11.87
CA LYS A 83 -17.42 25.67 -12.56
C LYS A 83 -16.77 26.89 -11.88
N TRP A 84 -15.89 26.67 -10.90
CA TRP A 84 -15.34 27.74 -10.09
C TRP A 84 -14.32 28.58 -10.87
N PHE A 85 -14.61 29.88 -10.96
CA PHE A 85 -13.69 30.91 -11.43
C PHE A 85 -13.35 31.84 -10.27
N ASP A 86 -12.07 31.94 -9.95
CA ASP A 86 -11.57 32.75 -8.84
C ASP A 86 -11.09 34.11 -9.32
N TYR A 87 -11.80 35.17 -8.95
CA TYR A 87 -11.46 36.55 -9.25
C TYR A 87 -10.51 37.18 -8.23
N MET A 88 -10.24 36.51 -7.10
CA MET A 88 -9.38 37.04 -6.03
C MET A 88 -7.89 36.83 -6.30
N VAL A 89 -7.55 35.99 -7.27
CA VAL A 89 -6.18 35.69 -7.68
C VAL A 89 -5.92 36.22 -9.10
N TRP A 90 -4.66 36.50 -9.42
CA TRP A 90 -4.26 36.95 -10.76
C TRP A 90 -5.02 38.18 -11.28
N TYR A 91 -5.17 39.22 -10.45
CA TYR A 91 -5.80 40.48 -10.89
C TYR A 91 -5.05 41.08 -12.09
N PRO A 92 -5.73 41.51 -13.17
CA PRO A 92 -7.18 41.59 -13.38
C PRO A 92 -7.83 40.38 -14.08
N LEU A 93 -7.07 39.32 -14.40
CA LEU A 93 -7.51 38.20 -15.22
C LEU A 93 -8.37 37.17 -14.46
N GLY A 94 -8.02 36.86 -13.22
CA GLY A 94 -8.63 35.71 -12.51
C GLY A 94 -8.02 34.36 -12.89
N ARG A 95 -8.51 33.28 -12.27
CA ARG A 95 -8.10 31.89 -12.56
C ARG A 95 -9.32 30.97 -12.64
N PRO A 96 -9.48 30.17 -13.73
CA PRO A 96 -10.46 29.09 -13.76
C PRO A 96 -9.94 27.90 -12.94
N VAL A 97 -10.28 27.83 -11.65
CA VAL A 97 -9.71 26.82 -10.75
C VAL A 97 -10.20 25.43 -11.09
N GLY A 98 -11.49 25.27 -11.41
CA GLY A 98 -12.10 23.96 -11.67
C GLY A 98 -11.42 23.13 -12.77
N THR A 99 -10.79 23.77 -13.75
CA THR A 99 -10.07 23.10 -14.86
C THR A 99 -8.55 23.14 -14.71
N THR A 100 -8.01 23.85 -13.71
CA THR A 100 -6.56 24.06 -13.53
C THR A 100 -6.04 23.47 -12.21
N ILE A 101 -6.82 22.61 -11.57
CA ILE A 101 -6.47 21.91 -10.33
C ILE A 101 -6.70 20.41 -10.48
N TYR A 102 -5.88 19.61 -9.80
CA TYR A 102 -6.11 18.19 -9.58
C TYR A 102 -7.02 18.04 -8.34
N PRO A 103 -8.29 17.62 -8.49
CA PRO A 103 -9.27 17.71 -7.40
C PRO A 103 -9.20 16.54 -6.40
N GLY A 104 -8.37 15.53 -6.65
CA GLY A 104 -8.40 14.25 -5.94
C GLY A 104 -8.22 14.40 -4.43
N MET A 105 -7.26 15.22 -3.99
CA MET A 105 -7.02 15.43 -2.56
C MET A 105 -8.18 16.15 -1.88
N GLN A 106 -8.73 17.20 -2.51
CA GLN A 106 -9.80 18.01 -1.95
C GLN A 106 -11.06 17.15 -1.76
N PHE A 107 -11.40 16.32 -2.75
CA PHE A 107 -12.52 15.38 -2.65
C PHE A 107 -12.30 14.33 -1.56
N THR A 108 -11.09 13.79 -1.43
CA THR A 108 -10.79 12.82 -0.37
C THR A 108 -10.87 13.47 1.02
N ALA A 109 -10.39 14.70 1.19
CA ALA A 109 -10.49 15.43 2.46
C ALA A 109 -11.95 15.72 2.85
N VAL A 110 -12.77 16.22 1.91
CA VAL A 110 -14.20 16.45 2.14
C VAL A 110 -14.94 15.14 2.42
N TRP A 111 -14.59 14.05 1.72
CA TRP A 111 -15.18 12.75 1.98
C TRP A 111 -14.87 12.25 3.40
N ILE A 112 -13.61 12.35 3.84
CA ILE A 112 -13.17 12.01 5.20
C ILE A 112 -13.90 12.86 6.24
N LYS A 113 -13.97 14.18 6.03
CA LYS A 113 -14.68 15.11 6.91
C LYS A 113 -16.16 14.74 7.05
N ASN A 114 -16.85 14.46 5.94
CA ASN A 114 -18.29 14.19 5.94
C ASN A 114 -18.66 12.80 6.47
N HIS A 115 -17.90 11.76 6.13
CA HIS A 115 -18.29 10.37 6.42
C HIS A 115 -17.61 9.78 7.65
N ILE A 116 -16.38 10.20 7.99
CA ILE A 116 -15.62 9.61 9.10
C ILE A 116 -15.75 10.45 10.36
N PHE A 117 -15.48 11.74 10.28
CA PHE A 117 -15.38 12.59 11.47
C PHE A 117 -16.65 13.41 11.77
N GLY A 118 -17.43 13.77 10.75
CA GLY A 118 -18.61 14.61 10.93
C GLY A 118 -18.26 15.88 11.70
N ASP A 119 -18.99 16.17 12.77
CA ASP A 119 -18.78 17.38 13.60
C ASP A 119 -17.62 17.28 14.62
N ARG A 120 -16.93 16.13 14.71
CA ARG A 120 -15.90 15.91 15.75
C ARG A 120 -14.59 16.66 15.49
N MET A 121 -14.30 17.01 14.24
CA MET A 121 -13.01 17.57 13.82
C MET A 121 -13.25 18.68 12.79
N SER A 122 -12.53 19.80 12.87
CA SER A 122 -12.68 20.88 11.89
C SER A 122 -12.14 20.48 10.51
N LEU A 123 -12.53 21.19 9.46
CA LEU A 123 -11.99 20.93 8.11
C LEU A 123 -10.47 21.18 8.07
N ASN A 124 -10.00 22.21 8.78
CA ASN A 124 -8.58 22.52 8.91
C ASN A 124 -7.80 21.37 9.56
N ASP A 125 -8.30 20.83 10.68
CA ASP A 125 -7.67 19.70 11.35
C ASP A 125 -7.57 18.49 10.42
N VAL A 126 -8.64 18.14 9.69
CA VAL A 126 -8.62 17.04 8.71
C VAL A 126 -7.52 17.26 7.67
N CYS A 127 -7.38 18.48 7.15
CA CYS A 127 -6.33 18.82 6.18
C CYS A 127 -4.93 18.71 6.80
N CYS A 128 -4.75 19.12 8.06
CA CYS A 128 -3.48 19.01 8.76
C CYS A 128 -3.05 17.55 9.02
N TYR A 129 -3.99 16.66 9.36
CA TYR A 129 -3.68 15.25 9.64
C TYR A 129 -3.62 14.35 8.40
N MET A 130 -4.22 14.77 7.28
CA MET A 130 -4.28 13.97 6.06
C MET A 130 -2.90 13.50 5.56
N PRO A 131 -1.84 14.33 5.50
CA PRO A 131 -0.53 13.90 5.06
C PRO A 131 0.06 12.78 5.94
N ALA A 132 -0.16 12.84 7.25
CA ALA A 132 0.32 11.83 8.20
C ALA A 132 -0.37 10.48 7.99
N TRP A 133 -1.69 10.48 7.77
CA TRP A 133 -2.45 9.25 7.50
C TRP A 133 -2.03 8.60 6.18
N PHE A 134 -1.98 9.38 5.10
CA PHE A 134 -1.62 8.86 3.79
C PHE A 134 -0.14 8.48 3.69
N GLY A 135 0.76 9.12 4.44
CA GLY A 135 2.16 8.72 4.57
C GLY A 135 2.34 7.37 5.30
N ALA A 136 1.54 7.12 6.34
CA ALA A 136 1.52 5.81 7.01
C ALA A 136 0.96 4.71 6.10
N ILE A 137 -0.13 5.01 5.38
CA ILE A 137 -0.72 4.09 4.39
C ILE A 137 0.28 3.80 3.26
N ALA A 138 0.98 4.81 2.74
CA ALA A 138 2.01 4.64 1.72
C ALA A 138 3.13 3.70 2.19
N SER A 139 3.61 3.88 3.43
CA SER A 139 4.65 3.02 4.01
C SER A 139 4.19 1.55 4.09
N PHE A 140 2.92 1.33 4.48
CA PHE A 140 2.32 0.01 4.49
C PHE A 140 2.20 -0.59 3.07
N LEU A 141 1.72 0.18 2.10
CA LEU A 141 1.55 -0.27 0.71
C LEU A 141 2.88 -0.64 0.07
N ILE A 142 3.97 0.10 0.34
CA ILE A 142 5.31 -0.27 -0.12
C ILE A 142 5.78 -1.59 0.49
N GLY A 143 5.48 -1.84 1.77
CA GLY A 143 5.69 -3.15 2.39
C GLY A 143 4.94 -4.27 1.66
N CYS A 144 3.68 -4.03 1.28
CA CYS A 144 2.90 -4.97 0.47
C CYS A 144 3.49 -5.19 -0.93
N VAL A 145 3.98 -4.14 -1.59
CA VAL A 145 4.65 -4.25 -2.90
C VAL A 145 5.91 -5.10 -2.79
N ALA A 146 6.73 -4.86 -1.78
CA ALA A 146 7.95 -5.63 -1.53
C ALA A 146 7.64 -7.10 -1.20
N TYR A 147 6.60 -7.34 -0.40
CA TYR A 147 6.09 -8.68 -0.11
C TYR A 147 5.69 -9.40 -1.40
N GLU A 148 4.84 -8.78 -2.23
CA GLU A 148 4.41 -9.36 -3.51
C GLU A 148 5.62 -9.67 -4.39
N CYS A 149 6.55 -8.73 -4.57
CA CYS A 149 7.76 -8.93 -5.38
C CYS A 149 8.64 -10.11 -4.91
N SER A 150 8.64 -10.38 -3.60
CA SER A 150 9.48 -11.42 -2.98
C SER A 150 8.82 -12.81 -2.98
N LEU A 151 7.53 -12.92 -3.34
CA LEU A 151 6.86 -14.21 -3.45
C LEU A 151 7.41 -15.04 -4.62
N PRO A 152 7.66 -16.34 -4.41
CA PRO A 152 8.06 -17.26 -5.48
C PRO A 152 7.12 -17.18 -6.69
N GLN A 153 7.70 -17.39 -7.88
CA GLN A 153 6.96 -17.46 -9.13
C GLN A 153 5.86 -18.54 -8.98
N ASN A 154 4.58 -18.13 -9.02
CA ASN A 154 3.36 -18.94 -8.87
C ASN A 154 2.67 -18.99 -7.49
N THR A 155 3.10 -18.22 -6.49
CA THR A 155 2.31 -18.05 -5.26
C THR A 155 1.52 -16.74 -5.34
N GLY A 156 0.22 -16.83 -5.55
CA GLY A 156 -0.74 -15.74 -5.36
C GLY A 156 -1.77 -16.24 -4.37
N ALA A 157 -1.62 -15.79 -3.14
CA ALA A 157 -2.62 -15.96 -2.10
C ALA A 157 -3.39 -14.62 -2.01
N SER A 158 -4.72 -14.68 -1.98
CA SER A 158 -5.59 -13.58 -1.55
C SER A 158 -5.18 -13.06 -0.17
N VAL A 159 -5.39 -11.79 0.18
CA VAL A 159 -5.10 -11.29 1.56
C VAL A 159 -5.83 -12.12 2.63
N ALA A 160 -7.04 -12.60 2.32
CA ALA A 160 -7.80 -13.51 3.17
C ALA A 160 -7.17 -14.91 3.27
N SER A 161 -6.55 -15.42 2.19
CA SER A 161 -5.79 -16.67 2.24
C SER A 161 -4.40 -16.48 2.83
N VAL A 162 -3.75 -15.31 2.75
CA VAL A 162 -2.55 -14.99 3.54
C VAL A 162 -2.86 -15.04 5.02
N LEU A 163 -3.98 -14.47 5.46
CA LEU A 163 -4.43 -14.56 6.86
C LEU A 163 -4.74 -16.02 7.26
N ASN A 164 -5.44 -16.78 6.39
CA ASN A 164 -5.83 -18.18 6.62
C ASN A 164 -4.64 -19.16 6.53
N ASP A 165 -3.67 -18.92 5.66
CA ASP A 165 -2.45 -19.71 5.43
C ASP A 165 -1.39 -19.38 6.48
N ALA A 166 -1.34 -18.13 6.95
CA ALA A 166 -0.60 -17.73 8.15
C ALA A 166 -1.21 -18.34 9.43
N LEU A 167 -2.55 -18.35 9.58
CA LEU A 167 -3.24 -19.02 10.69
C LEU A 167 -3.07 -20.53 10.68
N LYS A 168 -3.01 -21.15 9.48
CA LYS A 168 -2.87 -22.62 9.32
C LYS A 168 -1.42 -23.08 9.18
N GLY A 169 -0.45 -22.17 9.19
CA GLY A 169 0.98 -22.47 9.08
C GLY A 169 1.37 -23.23 7.81
N ARG A 170 0.57 -23.14 6.74
CA ARG A 170 0.83 -23.82 5.46
C ARG A 170 0.99 -22.79 4.36
N TYR A 171 2.22 -22.34 4.16
CA TYR A 171 2.59 -21.80 2.86
C TYR A 171 2.95 -22.94 1.93
N THR A 172 2.55 -22.82 0.66
CA THR A 172 2.93 -23.71 -0.44
C THR A 172 4.38 -24.13 -0.30
N GLU A 173 4.58 -25.44 -0.14
CA GLU A 173 5.87 -26.08 0.02
C GLU A 173 6.86 -25.58 -1.05
N TYR A 174 7.82 -24.75 -0.65
CA TYR A 174 9.08 -24.65 -1.38
C TYR A 174 9.68 -26.05 -1.33
N LYS A 175 9.68 -26.79 -2.45
CA LYS A 175 10.50 -28.01 -2.55
C LYS A 175 11.95 -27.53 -2.60
N PRO A 176 12.74 -27.65 -1.52
CA PRO A 176 14.15 -27.34 -1.62
C PRO A 176 14.75 -28.30 -2.63
N GLN A 177 15.59 -27.78 -3.54
CA GLN A 177 16.52 -28.66 -4.24
C GLN A 177 17.26 -29.50 -3.18
N LYS A 178 17.26 -30.82 -3.35
CA LYS A 178 18.03 -31.76 -2.53
C LYS A 178 19.47 -31.26 -2.45
N GLY A 179 19.87 -30.65 -1.33
CA GLY A 179 21.25 -30.24 -1.11
C GLY A 179 21.50 -29.02 -0.22
N SER A 180 20.53 -28.16 0.08
CA SER A 180 20.79 -27.03 1.00
C SER A 180 20.21 -27.31 2.38
N GLY A 181 21.11 -27.50 3.35
CA GLY A 181 20.78 -27.81 4.74
C GLY A 181 19.99 -26.71 5.46
N GLY A 182 19.15 -27.18 6.39
CA GLY A 182 18.74 -26.51 7.63
C GLY A 182 18.34 -25.04 7.55
N THR A 183 17.05 -24.78 7.30
CA THR A 183 16.45 -23.48 7.60
C THR A 183 16.42 -23.28 9.13
N ILE A 184 17.35 -22.47 9.64
CA ILE A 184 17.37 -21.97 11.03
C ILE A 184 16.85 -20.53 10.99
N MET A 185 15.53 -20.35 11.10
CA MET A 185 14.79 -19.19 11.62
C MET A 185 13.36 -19.24 11.08
N GLY A 186 12.38 -18.96 11.94
CA GLY A 186 10.99 -19.39 11.75
C GLY A 186 10.21 -18.66 10.66
N LEU A 187 9.30 -19.45 10.08
CA LEU A 187 8.44 -19.24 8.90
C LEU A 187 9.15 -19.39 7.55
N SER A 188 8.70 -20.39 6.80
CA SER A 188 9.26 -20.88 5.54
C SER A 188 9.13 -19.94 4.33
N SER A 189 9.03 -18.60 4.49
CA SER A 189 9.05 -17.68 3.35
C SER A 189 9.82 -16.37 3.64
N PRO A 190 10.94 -16.08 2.94
CA PRO A 190 11.69 -14.84 3.10
C PRO A 190 10.91 -13.58 2.67
N ALA A 191 9.76 -13.73 2.00
CA ALA A 191 8.97 -12.62 1.49
C ALA A 191 8.39 -11.70 2.57
N LEU A 192 7.98 -12.27 3.71
CA LEU A 192 7.36 -11.51 4.79
C LEU A 192 8.40 -10.65 5.53
N GLU A 193 9.61 -11.16 5.69
CA GLU A 193 10.77 -10.40 6.17
C GLU A 193 11.04 -9.21 5.26
N CYS A 194 11.17 -9.44 3.95
CA CYS A 194 11.41 -8.37 2.98
C CYS A 194 10.32 -7.28 3.03
N GLY A 195 9.05 -7.67 3.16
CA GLY A 195 7.92 -6.73 3.27
C GLY A 195 7.99 -5.86 4.53
N VAL A 196 8.26 -6.47 5.69
CA VAL A 196 8.37 -5.76 6.98
C VAL A 196 9.60 -4.83 6.99
N PHE A 197 10.74 -5.29 6.44
CA PHE A 197 11.93 -4.44 6.31
C PHE A 197 11.72 -3.26 5.35
N ALA A 198 11.08 -3.48 4.20
CA ALA A 198 10.77 -2.41 3.25
C ALA A 198 9.83 -1.35 3.86
N LEU A 199 8.82 -1.80 4.61
CA LEU A 199 7.93 -0.93 5.37
C LEU A 199 8.71 -0.13 6.41
N GLY A 200 9.58 -0.79 7.18
CA GLY A 200 10.43 -0.14 8.18
C GLY A 200 11.33 0.94 7.58
N ILE A 201 11.94 0.69 6.41
CA ILE A 201 12.74 1.70 5.69
C ILE A 201 11.84 2.86 5.26
N MET A 202 10.74 2.60 4.56
CA MET A 202 9.85 3.64 4.06
C MET A 202 9.23 4.50 5.17
N ALA A 203 9.02 3.93 6.36
CA ALA A 203 8.49 4.64 7.52
C ALA A 203 9.37 5.82 7.97
N VAL A 204 10.70 5.67 7.91
CA VAL A 204 11.69 6.65 8.40
C VAL A 204 12.48 7.38 7.30
N VAL A 205 12.27 7.06 6.03
CA VAL A 205 13.02 7.69 4.92
C VAL A 205 12.77 9.21 4.90
N PRO A 206 13.82 10.05 5.06
CA PRO A 206 13.66 11.51 5.13
C PRO A 206 13.01 12.11 3.88
N ALA A 207 13.32 11.57 2.70
CA ALA A 207 12.74 12.03 1.44
C ALA A 207 11.21 11.93 1.41
N HIS A 208 10.64 10.88 2.01
CA HIS A 208 9.19 10.73 2.12
C HIS A 208 8.63 11.59 3.26
N LEU A 209 9.32 11.63 4.41
CA LEU A 209 8.89 12.41 5.58
C LEU A 209 8.69 13.89 5.24
N MET A 210 9.63 14.50 4.51
CA MET A 210 9.52 15.90 4.08
C MET A 210 8.28 16.22 3.25
N ARG A 211 7.68 15.22 2.57
CA ARG A 211 6.50 15.38 1.71
C ARG A 211 5.20 14.86 2.36
N SER A 212 5.24 14.40 3.60
CA SER A 212 4.09 13.80 4.30
C SER A 212 4.03 14.14 5.78
N VAL A 213 4.69 15.24 6.18
CA VAL A 213 4.63 15.77 7.54
C VAL A 213 3.23 16.36 7.81
N GLY A 214 2.74 16.23 9.03
CA GLY A 214 1.51 16.87 9.47
C GLY A 214 1.54 18.38 9.23
N GLY A 215 0.45 18.93 8.71
CA GLY A 215 0.36 20.33 8.28
C GLY A 215 0.81 20.60 6.84
N GLY A 216 1.53 19.67 6.20
CA GLY A 216 1.96 19.76 4.79
C GLY A 216 0.89 19.29 3.81
N TYR A 217 -0.24 20.00 3.72
CA TYR A 217 -1.40 19.64 2.88
C TYR A 217 -1.14 19.84 1.37
N ASP A 218 -0.21 19.04 0.83
CA ASP A 218 0.22 19.06 -0.57
C ASP A 218 -0.03 17.71 -1.28
N ASN A 219 -0.16 17.77 -2.62
CA ASN A 219 -0.67 16.69 -3.47
C ASN A 219 0.15 15.41 -3.40
N GLU A 220 1.45 15.55 -3.16
CA GLU A 220 2.43 14.48 -3.04
C GLU A 220 2.07 13.51 -1.90
N SER A 221 1.50 14.02 -0.80
CA SER A 221 1.19 13.23 0.39
C SER A 221 0.19 12.12 0.11
N VAL A 222 -0.82 12.41 -0.72
CA VAL A 222 -1.83 11.45 -1.19
C VAL A 222 -1.34 10.68 -2.40
N ALA A 223 -0.60 11.33 -3.30
CA ALA A 223 -0.12 10.74 -4.55
C ALA A 223 0.77 9.51 -4.33
N ILE A 224 1.68 9.54 -3.36
CA ILE A 224 2.58 8.40 -3.09
C ILE A 224 1.79 7.15 -2.69
N SER A 225 0.72 7.31 -1.90
CA SER A 225 -0.16 6.20 -1.53
C SER A 225 -0.94 5.65 -2.73
N ALA A 226 -1.48 6.53 -3.57
CA ALA A 226 -2.24 6.15 -4.77
C ALA A 226 -1.35 5.44 -5.81
N MET A 227 -0.13 5.94 -6.00
CA MET A 227 0.88 5.33 -6.86
C MET A 227 1.29 3.95 -6.35
N SER A 228 1.56 3.82 -5.05
CA SER A 228 1.94 2.54 -4.43
C SER A 228 0.82 1.50 -4.55
N LEU A 229 -0.43 1.93 -4.39
CA LEU A 229 -1.62 1.10 -4.60
C LEU A 229 -1.73 0.65 -6.06
N THR A 230 -1.51 1.55 -7.01
CA THR A 230 -1.56 1.24 -8.45
C THR A 230 -0.51 0.19 -8.81
N PHE A 231 0.73 0.34 -8.34
CA PHE A 231 1.79 -0.64 -8.58
C PHE A 231 1.52 -1.98 -7.89
N LEU A 232 0.97 -1.97 -6.67
CA LEU A 232 0.58 -3.19 -5.95
C LEU A 232 -0.45 -3.98 -6.76
N LEU A 233 -1.52 -3.32 -7.19
CA LEU A 233 -2.61 -3.95 -7.96
C LEU A 233 -2.12 -4.41 -9.34
N TRP A 234 -1.26 -3.63 -9.99
CA TRP A 234 -0.63 -4.00 -11.26
C TRP A 234 0.22 -5.27 -11.13
N ILE A 235 1.17 -5.32 -10.19
CA ILE A 235 2.02 -6.50 -9.96
C ILE A 235 1.17 -7.71 -9.61
N ARG A 236 0.14 -7.51 -8.78
CA ARG A 236 -0.78 -8.58 -8.38
C ARG A 236 -1.59 -9.11 -9.57
N SER A 237 -2.00 -8.25 -10.50
CA SER A 237 -2.74 -8.66 -11.70
C SER A 237 -1.95 -9.62 -12.61
N LEU A 238 -0.63 -9.61 -12.52
CA LEU A 238 0.27 -10.40 -13.37
C LEU A 238 0.65 -11.76 -12.75
N ARG A 239 0.16 -12.09 -11.54
CA ARG A 239 0.50 -13.35 -10.86
C ARG A 239 -0.17 -14.56 -11.50
N THR A 240 0.61 -15.64 -11.69
CA THR A 240 0.21 -16.85 -12.44
C THR A 240 -0.92 -17.64 -11.78
N SER A 241 -1.05 -17.66 -10.46
CA SER A 241 -2.02 -18.48 -9.73
C SER A 241 -3.45 -17.92 -9.73
N ASP A 242 -3.63 -16.63 -9.98
CA ASP A 242 -4.92 -15.98 -9.76
C ASP A 242 -5.82 -16.13 -11.00
N PRO A 243 -7.02 -16.74 -10.88
CA PRO A 243 -7.98 -16.84 -11.98
C PRO A 243 -8.67 -15.49 -12.27
N LEU A 244 -8.60 -14.53 -11.33
CA LEU A 244 -9.23 -13.21 -11.39
C LEU A 244 -8.26 -12.09 -11.81
N SER A 245 -7.19 -12.40 -12.55
CA SER A 245 -6.18 -11.42 -13.00
C SER A 245 -6.78 -10.16 -13.63
N TRP A 246 -7.87 -10.30 -14.39
CA TRP A 246 -8.58 -9.22 -15.06
C TRP A 246 -9.25 -8.23 -14.10
N ILE A 247 -9.79 -8.70 -12.97
CA ILE A 247 -10.39 -7.84 -11.93
C ILE A 247 -9.31 -6.98 -11.28
N TRP A 248 -8.14 -7.57 -11.00
CA TRP A 248 -7.01 -6.82 -10.44
C TRP A 248 -6.45 -5.80 -11.43
N GLY A 249 -6.48 -6.09 -12.74
CA GLY A 249 -6.15 -5.12 -13.80
C GLY A 249 -7.14 -3.94 -13.85
N ALA A 250 -8.44 -4.22 -13.76
CA ALA A 250 -9.47 -3.17 -13.68
C ALA A 250 -9.35 -2.34 -12.39
N ALA A 251 -9.09 -2.99 -11.25
CA ALA A 251 -8.85 -2.31 -9.98
C ALA A 251 -7.59 -1.42 -10.03
N ALA A 252 -6.54 -1.86 -10.73
CA ALA A 252 -5.36 -1.05 -10.98
C ALA A 252 -5.69 0.19 -11.83
N GLY A 253 -6.58 0.06 -12.83
CA GLY A 253 -7.11 1.19 -13.61
C GLY A 253 -7.88 2.19 -12.74
N VAL A 254 -8.74 1.71 -11.84
CA VAL A 254 -9.47 2.59 -10.90
C VAL A 254 -8.52 3.30 -9.92
N ALA A 255 -7.52 2.59 -9.39
CA ALA A 255 -6.49 3.20 -8.57
C ALA A 255 -5.66 4.23 -9.35
N TYR A 256 -5.40 3.96 -10.63
CA TYR A 256 -4.73 4.90 -11.53
C TYR A 256 -5.59 6.13 -11.82
N PHE A 257 -6.91 5.99 -12.02
CA PHE A 257 -7.82 7.12 -12.14
C PHE A 257 -7.75 8.05 -10.91
N TYR A 258 -7.72 7.46 -9.71
CA TYR A 258 -7.50 8.23 -8.48
C TYR A 258 -6.13 8.93 -8.47
N MET A 259 -5.08 8.27 -8.93
CA MET A 259 -3.74 8.85 -9.06
C MET A 259 -3.72 10.05 -10.03
N VAL A 260 -4.39 9.95 -11.19
CA VAL A 260 -4.54 11.05 -12.17
C VAL A 260 -5.29 12.23 -11.55
N ALA A 261 -6.32 11.96 -10.75
CA ALA A 261 -7.07 12.99 -10.05
C ALA A 261 -6.25 13.66 -8.93
N ALA A 262 -5.28 12.97 -8.33
CA ALA A 262 -4.51 13.46 -7.18
C ALA A 262 -3.24 14.23 -7.57
N TRP A 263 -2.49 13.83 -8.60
CA TRP A 263 -1.19 14.46 -8.92
C TRP A 263 -0.74 14.30 -10.37
N GLY A 264 -0.03 15.32 -10.88
CA GLY A 264 0.46 15.37 -12.27
C GLY A 264 1.50 14.31 -12.63
N GLY A 265 2.13 13.63 -11.66
CA GLY A 265 3.07 12.55 -11.94
C GLY A 265 2.43 11.23 -12.37
N TYR A 266 1.12 11.20 -12.64
CA TYR A 266 0.45 10.05 -13.28
C TYR A 266 1.10 9.63 -14.61
N VAL A 267 1.76 10.58 -15.32
CA VAL A 267 2.49 10.31 -16.56
C VAL A 267 3.63 9.30 -16.33
N PHE A 268 4.30 9.39 -15.18
CA PHE A 268 5.34 8.45 -14.80
C PHE A 268 4.77 7.03 -14.61
N VAL A 269 3.64 6.91 -13.91
CA VAL A 269 2.99 5.62 -13.64
C VAL A 269 2.57 4.94 -14.94
N LEU A 270 1.94 5.70 -15.86
CA LEU A 270 1.51 5.19 -17.15
C LEU A 270 2.67 4.67 -18.00
N ASN A 271 3.73 5.47 -18.10
CA ASN A 271 4.92 5.12 -18.87
C ASN A 271 5.63 3.91 -18.27
N LEU A 272 5.74 3.82 -16.95
CA LEU A 272 6.40 2.69 -16.29
C LEU A 272 5.62 1.39 -16.49
N VAL A 273 4.29 1.41 -16.36
CA VAL A 273 3.42 0.25 -16.62
C VAL A 273 3.53 -0.18 -18.08
N GLY A 274 3.52 0.76 -19.03
CA GLY A 274 3.71 0.49 -20.45
C GLY A 274 5.08 -0.12 -20.76
N VAL A 275 6.16 0.44 -20.20
CA VAL A 275 7.53 -0.09 -20.36
C VAL A 275 7.63 -1.50 -19.76
N HIS A 276 7.06 -1.73 -18.58
CA HIS A 276 7.07 -3.07 -17.97
C HIS A 276 6.35 -4.11 -18.84
N ALA A 277 5.18 -3.76 -19.39
CA ALA A 277 4.45 -4.63 -20.31
C ALA A 277 5.24 -4.89 -21.62
N ALA A 278 5.87 -3.85 -22.19
CA ALA A 278 6.69 -3.97 -23.38
C ALA A 278 7.91 -4.88 -23.15
N VAL A 279 8.59 -4.74 -22.01
CA VAL A 279 9.73 -5.59 -21.63
C VAL A 279 9.31 -7.05 -21.47
N LEU A 280 8.12 -7.33 -20.90
CA LEU A 280 7.60 -8.70 -20.81
C LEU A 280 7.40 -9.35 -22.18
N VAL A 281 6.94 -8.58 -23.18
CA VAL A 281 6.80 -9.04 -24.56
C VAL A 281 8.16 -9.29 -25.20
N LEU A 282 9.11 -8.37 -25.06
CA LEU A 282 10.47 -8.49 -25.61
C LEU A 282 11.23 -9.69 -25.04
N LEU A 283 11.01 -10.01 -23.76
CA LEU A 283 11.60 -11.19 -23.11
C LEU A 283 10.91 -12.52 -23.49
N GLY A 284 9.94 -12.49 -24.41
CA GLY A 284 9.18 -13.68 -24.83
C GLY A 284 8.26 -14.25 -23.75
N ARG A 285 7.99 -13.49 -22.68
CA ARG A 285 7.12 -13.89 -21.55
C ARG A 285 5.70 -13.35 -21.72
N PHE A 286 5.20 -13.34 -22.95
CA PHE A 286 3.83 -12.93 -23.23
C PHE A 286 2.84 -14.00 -22.76
N SER A 287 1.80 -13.56 -22.05
CA SER A 287 0.72 -14.41 -21.56
C SER A 287 -0.62 -13.73 -21.82
N THR A 288 -1.68 -14.52 -21.99
CA THR A 288 -3.06 -14.04 -22.11
C THR A 288 -3.48 -13.19 -20.90
N LYS A 289 -2.86 -13.43 -19.74
CA LYS A 289 -3.06 -12.61 -18.53
C LYS A 289 -2.51 -11.20 -18.67
N VAL A 290 -1.29 -11.06 -19.21
CA VAL A 290 -0.68 -9.75 -19.46
C VAL A 290 -1.55 -8.95 -20.43
N TYR A 291 -2.04 -9.62 -21.48
CA TYR A 291 -2.96 -9.01 -22.45
C TYR A 291 -4.28 -8.54 -21.79
N ALA A 292 -4.95 -9.41 -21.03
CA ALA A 292 -6.22 -9.07 -20.38
C ALA A 292 -6.06 -7.96 -19.34
N SER A 293 -5.05 -8.05 -18.46
CA SER A 293 -4.79 -7.06 -17.42
C SER A 293 -4.39 -5.71 -17.99
N TYR A 294 -3.52 -5.67 -19.01
CA TYR A 294 -3.11 -4.41 -19.64
C TYR A 294 -4.24 -3.77 -20.44
N SER A 295 -5.02 -4.57 -21.18
CA SER A 295 -6.14 -4.04 -21.97
C SER A 295 -7.22 -3.42 -21.06
N LEU A 296 -7.53 -4.06 -19.92
CA LEU A 296 -8.47 -3.50 -18.96
C LEU A 296 -7.89 -2.29 -18.22
N PHE A 297 -6.62 -2.32 -17.86
CA PHE A 297 -5.94 -1.16 -17.28
C PHE A 297 -5.97 0.05 -18.20
N TYR A 298 -5.79 -0.15 -19.51
CA TYR A 298 -5.81 0.94 -20.50
C TYR A 298 -7.22 1.41 -20.86
N ALA A 299 -8.23 0.52 -20.76
CA ALA A 299 -9.61 0.85 -21.08
C ALA A 299 -10.33 1.64 -19.97
N VAL A 300 -9.91 1.45 -18.72
CA VAL A 300 -10.40 2.20 -17.54
C VAL A 300 -9.70 3.54 -17.46
#